data_AF-A0A1V5ZU11-F1
#
_entry.id   AF-A0A1V5ZU11-F1
#
_cell.length_a   1.000
_cell.length_b   1.000
_cell.length_c   1.000
_cell.angle_alpha   90.00
_cell.angle_beta   90.00
_cell.angle_gamma   90.00
#
_symmetry.space_group_name_H-M   'P 1'
#
loop_
_entity.id
_entity.type
_entity.pdbx_description
1 polymer ?
#
loop_
_entity_poly.entity_id
_entity_poly.type
_entity_poly.pdbx_seq_one_letter_code
_entity_poly.pdbx_strand_id
1 'polypeptide(L)'
;MCPSCRLTFARFKERYRLGCAECFDAFRPLLIPLLKKVHGAERHRGKRFARLADEDITSGTPRGTWMLELLKRRLQAAVEREEFEEAARLRDRIEAISKESNVERTAE
;
A
#
# COMPACT_ATOMS: atom_id res chain seq x y z
N MET A 1 8.93 -13.40 25.60
CA MET A 1 10.06 -12.83 26.37
C MET A 1 11.22 -12.64 25.41
N CYS A 2 11.99 -11.56 25.50
CA CYS A 2 13.11 -11.31 24.57
C CYS A 2 14.27 -12.28 24.86
N PRO A 3 14.85 -12.97 23.85
CA PRO A 3 15.93 -13.93 24.05
C PRO A 3 17.23 -13.28 24.54
N SER A 4 17.60 -12.08 24.04
CA SER A 4 18.85 -11.42 24.43
C SER A 4 18.80 -10.74 25.79
N CYS A 5 17.83 -9.85 26.04
CA CYS A 5 17.82 -9.03 27.26
C CYS A 5 16.79 -9.46 28.30
N ARG A 6 16.08 -10.59 28.06
CA ARG A 6 15.09 -11.17 29.00
C ARG A 6 13.93 -10.25 29.39
N LEU A 7 13.68 -9.19 28.62
CA LEU A 7 12.53 -8.32 28.82
C LEU A 7 11.24 -9.11 28.59
N THR A 8 10.20 -8.84 29.37
CA THR A 8 8.85 -9.41 29.20
C THR A 8 7.91 -8.32 28.70
N PHE A 9 6.90 -8.71 27.92
CA PHE A 9 5.93 -7.76 27.36
C PHE A 9 5.18 -6.95 28.43
N ALA A 10 4.91 -7.52 29.61
CA ALA A 10 4.31 -6.81 30.74
C ALA A 10 5.17 -5.61 31.21
N ARG A 11 6.48 -5.81 31.36
CA ARG A 11 7.45 -4.75 31.71
C ARG A 11 7.53 -3.68 30.62
N PHE A 12 7.42 -4.08 29.35
CA PHE A 12 7.31 -3.14 28.24
C PHE A 12 6.02 -2.31 28.34
N LYS A 13 4.87 -2.91 28.67
CA LYS A 13 3.59 -2.20 28.78
C LYS A 13 3.57 -1.16 29.91
N GLU A 14 4.34 -1.37 30.98
CA GLU A 14 4.50 -0.40 32.08
C GLU A 14 5.39 0.78 31.70
N ARG A 15 6.50 0.52 31.00
CA ARG A 15 7.55 1.52 30.72
C ARG A 15 7.52 2.11 29.32
N TYR A 16 6.78 1.50 28.41
CA TYR A 16 6.71 1.79 26.96
C TYR A 16 8.08 1.90 26.26
N ARG A 17 9.10 1.21 26.80
CA ARG A 17 10.48 1.24 26.27
C ARG A 17 10.99 -0.17 26.00
N LEU A 18 11.53 -0.38 24.80
CA LEU A 18 12.24 -1.59 24.40
C LEU A 18 13.67 -1.57 24.96
N GLY A 19 14.19 -2.73 25.35
CA GLY A 19 15.47 -2.83 26.06
C GLY A 19 16.69 -3.06 25.16
N CYS A 20 16.52 -3.72 24.02
CA CYS A 20 17.57 -3.96 23.02
C CYS A 20 16.96 -4.03 21.62
N ALA A 21 17.80 -4.12 20.57
CA ALA A 21 17.34 -4.19 19.18
C ALA A 21 16.40 -5.38 18.91
N GLU A 22 16.74 -6.56 19.44
CA GLU A 22 15.94 -7.79 19.27
C GLU A 22 14.61 -7.77 20.02
N CYS A 23 14.39 -6.82 20.94
CA CYS A 23 13.08 -6.66 21.58
C CYS A 23 12.00 -6.31 20.56
N PHE A 24 12.35 -5.55 19.51
CA PHE A 24 11.38 -5.19 18.50
C PHE A 24 10.86 -6.44 17.78
N ASP A 25 11.76 -7.32 17.35
CA ASP A 25 11.40 -8.55 16.64
C ASP A 25 10.68 -9.54 17.54
N ALA A 26 11.16 -9.71 18.79
CA ALA A 26 10.56 -10.61 19.76
C ALA A 26 9.12 -10.24 20.15
N PHE A 27 8.75 -8.95 20.05
CA PHE A 27 7.40 -8.46 20.38
C PHE A 27 6.63 -7.92 19.17
N ARG A 28 7.19 -8.03 17.96
CA ARG A 28 6.61 -7.54 16.70
C ARG A 28 5.12 -7.85 16.54
N PRO A 29 4.62 -9.10 16.73
CA PRO A 29 3.20 -9.40 16.55
C PRO A 29 2.28 -8.68 17.54
N LEU A 30 2.79 -8.32 18.72
CA LEU A 30 2.05 -7.59 19.75
C LEU A 30 2.22 -6.07 19.60
N LEU A 31 3.35 -5.62 19.06
CA LEU A 31 3.66 -4.21 18.83
C LEU A 31 2.87 -3.63 17.64
N ILE A 32 2.72 -4.37 16.54
CA ILE A 32 2.05 -3.87 15.33
C ILE A 32 0.63 -3.37 15.60
N PRO A 33 -0.26 -4.11 16.32
CA PRO A 33 -1.59 -3.60 16.65
C PRO A 33 -1.57 -2.35 17.53
N LEU A 34 -0.61 -2.24 18.45
CA LEU A 34 -0.46 -1.07 19.32
C LEU A 34 0.03 0.16 18.54
N LEU A 35 1.05 -0.02 17.71
CA LEU A 35 1.59 1.02 16.84
C LEU A 35 0.53 1.51 15.85
N LYS A 36 -0.31 0.60 15.33
CA LYS A 36 -1.44 0.96 14.46
C LYS A 36 -2.48 1.81 15.19
N LYS A 37 -2.75 1.57 16.47
CA LYS A 37 -3.66 2.41 17.28
C LYS A 37 -3.09 3.81 17.52
N VAL A 38 -1.78 3.92 17.74
CA VAL A 38 -1.12 5.21 18.05
C VAL A 38 -0.83 6.03 16.80
N HIS A 39 -0.29 5.39 15.75
CA HIS A 39 0.13 6.06 14.52
C HIS A 39 -0.92 6.01 13.40
N GLY A 40 -2.04 5.33 13.59
CA GLY A 40 -3.13 5.19 12.61
C GLY A 40 -2.82 4.26 11.43
N ALA A 41 -1.54 4.06 11.09
CA ALA A 41 -1.10 3.19 10.01
C ALA A 41 0.20 2.47 10.35
N GLU A 42 0.35 1.23 9.88
CA GLU A 42 1.58 0.44 10.03
C GLU A 42 2.74 0.99 9.18
N ARG A 43 2.43 1.68 8.07
CA ARG A 43 3.43 2.21 7.15
C ARG A 43 3.08 3.64 6.76
N HIS A 44 4.00 4.57 6.99
CA HIS A 44 3.89 5.92 6.46
C HIS A 44 3.96 5.87 4.93
N ARG A 45 2.88 6.28 4.25
CA ARG A 45 2.80 6.28 2.78
C ARG A 45 3.20 7.61 2.14
N GLY A 46 3.85 8.51 2.90
CA GLY A 46 4.24 9.84 2.43
C GLY A 46 3.13 10.89 2.60
N LYS A 47 3.50 12.17 2.44
CA LYS A 47 2.59 13.31 2.51
C LYS A 47 1.82 13.39 1.19
N ARG A 48 0.51 13.10 1.20
CA ARG A 48 -0.37 13.23 0.03
C ARG A 48 -0.95 14.63 -0.02
N PHE A 49 -0.80 15.32 -1.15
CA PHE A 49 -1.46 16.60 -1.38
C PHE A 49 -2.93 16.34 -1.70
N ALA A 50 -3.83 16.89 -0.89
CA ALA A 50 -5.28 16.65 -0.95
C ALA A 50 -5.89 16.93 -2.34
N ARG A 51 -5.31 17.84 -3.14
CA ARG A 51 -5.81 18.17 -4.48
C ARG A 51 -5.73 17.03 -5.52
N LEU A 52 -5.03 15.93 -5.22
CA LEU A 52 -5.01 14.73 -6.06
C LEU A 52 -5.78 13.56 -5.42
N ALA A 53 -6.45 13.79 -4.28
CA ALA A 53 -7.07 12.76 -3.45
C ALA A 53 -8.60 12.85 -3.37
N ASP A 54 -9.21 13.88 -3.97
CA ASP A 54 -10.66 14.09 -3.97
C ASP A 54 -11.39 13.26 -5.05
N GLU A 55 -10.98 12.01 -5.30
CA GLU A 55 -11.82 11.00 -5.96
C GLU A 55 -11.54 9.65 -5.27
N ASP A 56 -12.31 9.37 -4.22
CA ASP A 56 -12.54 8.10 -3.52
C ASP A 56 -11.33 7.26 -3.04
N ILE A 57 -11.01 7.36 -1.74
CA ILE A 57 -10.20 6.36 -1.00
C ILE A 57 -10.90 5.93 0.30
N THR A 58 -12.22 5.75 0.25
CA THR A 58 -13.00 5.02 1.28
C THR A 58 -13.25 3.56 0.89
N SER A 59 -12.95 3.17 -0.35
CA SER A 59 -12.97 1.77 -0.79
C SER A 59 -11.53 1.26 -0.93
N GLY A 60 -11.29 0.02 -0.52
CA GLY A 60 -9.97 -0.63 -0.59
C GLY A 60 -9.56 -0.93 -2.03
N THR A 61 -9.46 0.07 -2.88
CA THR A 61 -9.04 -0.08 -4.27
C THR A 61 -7.54 -0.34 -4.30
N PRO A 62 -7.10 -1.54 -4.75
CA PRO A 62 -5.68 -1.85 -4.86
C PRO A 62 -5.03 -0.89 -5.86
N ARG A 63 -3.75 -0.55 -5.65
CA ARG A 63 -2.98 0.43 -6.45
C ARG A 63 -3.09 0.23 -7.97
N GLY A 64 -3.48 -0.97 -8.42
CA GLY A 64 -3.78 -1.28 -9.81
C GLY A 64 -4.91 -0.44 -10.40
N THR A 65 -5.96 -0.06 -9.65
CA THR A 65 -7.13 0.62 -10.23
C THR A 65 -6.82 2.05 -10.67
N TRP A 66 -6.08 2.81 -9.87
CA TRP A 66 -5.73 4.20 -10.20
C TRP A 66 -4.82 4.29 -11.43
N MET A 67 -3.84 3.39 -11.54
CA MET A 67 -2.95 3.33 -12.70
C MET A 67 -3.72 2.98 -13.97
N LEU A 68 -4.66 2.04 -13.87
CA LEU A 68 -5.49 1.59 -14.98
C LEU A 68 -6.46 2.69 -15.43
N GLU A 69 -7.00 3.47 -14.49
CA GLU A 69 -7.84 4.63 -14.77
C GLU A 69 -7.06 5.77 -15.46
N LEU A 70 -5.83 6.05 -15.00
CA LEU A 70 -4.95 7.01 -15.66
C LEU A 70 -4.63 6.60 -17.11
N LEU A 71 -4.35 5.32 -17.34
CA LEU A 71 -4.08 4.80 -18.68
C LEU A 71 -5.31 4.88 -19.59
N LYS A 72 -6.51 4.64 -19.06
CA LYS A 72 -7.77 4.83 -19.80
C LYS A 72 -7.99 6.30 -20.20
N ARG A 73 -7.72 7.25 -19.30
CA ARG A 73 -7.79 8.69 -19.62
C ARG A 73 -6.79 9.08 -20.72
N ARG A 74 -5.57 8.53 -20.68
CA ARG A 74 -4.56 8.75 -21.74
C ARG A 74 -4.97 8.13 -23.08
N LEU A 75 -5.55 6.94 -23.06
CA LEU A 75 -6.07 6.29 -24.26
C LEU A 75 -7.12 7.16 -24.93
N GLN A 76 -8.08 7.68 -24.15
CA GLN A 76 -9.12 8.58 -24.65
C GLN A 76 -8.53 9.85 -25.30
N ALA A 77 -7.54 10.46 -24.65
CA ALA A 77 -6.86 11.63 -25.19
C ALA A 77 -6.08 11.34 -26.49
N ALA A 78 -5.44 10.16 -26.59
CA ALA A 78 -4.74 9.75 -27.82
C ALA A 78 -5.72 9.50 -28.98
N VAL A 79 -6.90 8.94 -28.69
CA VAL A 79 -7.97 8.75 -29.68
C VAL A 79 -8.51 10.11 -30.16
N GLU A 80 -8.74 11.06 -29.25
CA GLU A 80 -9.20 12.42 -29.58
C GLU A 80 -8.19 13.21 -30.42
N ARG A 81 -6.89 12.89 -30.30
CA ARG A 81 -5.81 13.49 -31.10
C ARG A 81 -5.49 12.71 -32.37
N GLU A 82 -6.25 11.67 -32.67
CA GLU A 82 -6.02 10.78 -33.84
C GLU A 82 -4.63 10.10 -33.83
N GLU A 83 -4.02 9.96 -32.65
CA GLU A 83 -2.74 9.28 -32.43
C GLU A 83 -2.97 7.76 -32.30
N PHE A 84 -3.40 7.11 -33.38
CA PHE A 84 -3.83 5.72 -33.36
C PHE A 84 -2.72 4.72 -32.96
N GLU A 85 -1.47 5.03 -33.27
CA GLU A 85 -0.33 4.20 -32.87
C GLU A 85 -0.13 4.21 -31.34
N GLU A 86 -0.25 5.38 -30.72
CA GLU A 86 -0.15 5.52 -29.27
C GLU A 86 -1.38 4.93 -28.57
N ALA A 87 -2.56 5.10 -29.14
CA ALA A 87 -3.79 4.47 -28.66
C ALA A 87 -3.68 2.93 -28.65
N ALA A 88 -3.12 2.32 -29.71
CA ALA A 88 -2.89 0.89 -29.76
C ALA A 88 -1.95 0.42 -28.63
N ARG A 89 -0.81 1.11 -28.45
CA ARG A 89 0.15 0.80 -27.37
C ARG A 89 -0.48 0.93 -25.98
N LEU A 90 -1.27 1.97 -25.74
CA LEU A 90 -1.96 2.18 -24.47
C LEU A 90 -3.02 1.10 -24.21
N ARG A 91 -3.74 0.66 -25.26
CA ARG A 91 -4.72 -0.44 -25.15
C ARG A 91 -4.06 -1.74 -24.72
N ASP A 92 -2.95 -2.12 -25.37
CA ASP A 92 -2.22 -3.35 -25.04
C ASP A 92 -1.64 -3.30 -23.61
N ARG A 93 -1.18 -2.12 -23.19
CA ARG A 93 -0.71 -1.86 -21.82
C ARG A 93 -1.82 -2.04 -20.78
N ILE A 94 -3.03 -1.55 -21.05
CA ILE A 94 -4.20 -1.70 -20.18
C ILE A 94 -4.56 -3.19 -20.04
N GLU A 95 -4.55 -3.93 -21.16
CA GLU A 95 -4.88 -5.36 -21.16
C GLU A 95 -3.86 -6.19 -20.36
N ALA A 96 -2.56 -5.91 -20.51
CA ALA A 96 -1.52 -6.58 -19.76
C ALA A 96 -1.67 -6.38 -18.24
N ILE A 97 -1.84 -5.13 -17.80
CA ILE A 97 -2.01 -4.79 -16.38
C ILE A 97 -3.31 -5.39 -15.83
N SER A 98 -4.40 -5.39 -16.60
CA SER A 98 -5.65 -6.01 -16.20
C SER A 98 -5.53 -7.53 -16.03
N LYS A 99 -4.73 -8.21 -16.86
CA LYS A 99 -4.46 -9.65 -16.72
C LYS A 99 -3.62 -9.95 -15.50
N GLU A 100 -2.51 -9.22 -15.29
CA GLU A 100 -1.65 -9.36 -14.10
C GLU A 100 -2.44 -9.17 -12.80
N SER A 101 -3.30 -8.14 -12.74
CA SER A 101 -4.14 -7.84 -11.58
C SER A 101 -5.17 -8.95 -11.28
N ASN A 102 -5.59 -9.72 -12.30
CA ASN A 102 -6.53 -10.82 -12.13
C ASN A 102 -5.83 -12.11 -11.69
N VAL A 103 -4.59 -12.34 -12.14
CA VAL A 103 -3.76 -13.49 -11.74
C VAL A 103 -3.38 -13.40 -10.26
N GLU A 104 -3.06 -12.20 -9.76
CA GLU A 104 -2.77 -11.98 -8.33
C GLU A 104 -3.98 -12.28 -7.43
N ARG A 105 -5.21 -12.10 -7.90
CA ARG A 105 -6.44 -12.39 -7.12
C ARG A 105 -6.85 -13.86 -7.13
N THR A 106 -6.35 -14.65 -8.07
CA THR A 106 -6.64 -16.10 -8.17
C THR A 106 -5.62 -16.98 -7.46
N ALA A 107 -4.50 -16.41 -6.99
CA ALA A 107 -3.40 -17.12 -6.35
C ALA A 107 -3.47 -17.09 -4.80
N GLU A 108 -4.57 -16.61 -4.23
CA GLU A 108 -4.80 -16.45 -2.78
C GLU A 108 -6.02 -17.23 -2.30
#